data_AF-A0A5J4TGW3-F1
#
_entry.id   AF-A0A5J4TGW3-F1
#
_cell.length_a   1.000
_cell.length_b   1.000
_cell.length_c   1.000
_cell.angle_alpha   90.00
_cell.angle_beta   90.00
_cell.angle_gamma   90.00
#
_symmetry.space_group_name_H-M   'P 1'
#
loop_
_entity.id
_entity.type
_entity.pdbx_description
1 polymer ?
#
loop_
_entity_poly.entity_id
_entity_poly.type
_entity_poly.pdbx_seq_one_letter_code
_entity_poly.pdbx_strand_id
1 'polypeptide(L)' 'MEIVLDTAAFIEYYQPDLTIATYYTTSGVCSEIRDQTAREKLQFLRPFLNIRAPSIKALKV' A
#
# COMPACT_ATOMS: atom_id res chain seq x y z
N MET A 1 -2.87 -15.31 -2.95
CA MET A 1 -1.78 -14.84 -2.08
C MET A 1 -2.08 -13.40 -1.70
N GLU A 2 -2.08 -13.06 -0.42
CA GLU A 2 -2.35 -11.69 0.06
C GLU A 2 -1.01 -10.96 0.28
N ILE A 3 -0.85 -9.78 -0.30
CA ILE A 3 0.36 -8.95 -0.14
C ILE A 3 -0.04 -7.63 0.52
N VAL A 4 0.61 -7.30 1.64
CA VAL A 4 0.43 -6.03 2.34
C VAL A 4 1.53 -5.07 1.88
N LEU A 5 1.12 -3.95 1.30
CA LEU A 5 2.01 -2.86 0.87
C LEU A 5 2.09 -1.80 1.97
N ASP A 6 3.29 -1.61 2.50
CA ASP A 6 3.66 -0.50 3.37
C ASP A 6 4.25 0.69 2.58
N THR A 7 4.60 1.75 3.28
CA THR A 7 5.13 3.00 2.70
C THR A 7 6.39 2.77 1.86
N ALA A 8 7.29 1.88 2.28
CA ALA A 8 8.51 1.55 1.56
C ALA A 8 8.21 0.79 0.26
N ALA A 9 7.20 -0.08 0.25
CA ALA A 9 6.79 -0.80 -0.96
C ALA A 9 6.29 0.12 -2.09
N PHE A 10 5.77 1.31 -1.75
CA PHE A 10 5.43 2.34 -2.75
C PHE A 10 6.66 3.15 -3.20
N ILE A 11 7.66 3.32 -2.33
CA ILE A 11 8.88 4.07 -2.63
C ILE A 11 9.80 3.22 -3.51
N GLU A 12 10.11 2.01 -3.08
CA GLU A 12 10.84 1.04 -3.89
C GLU A 12 10.01 0.71 -5.14
N TYR A 13 10.67 0.50 -6.27
CA TYR A 13 10.02 0.27 -7.56
C TYR A 13 9.34 -1.11 -7.59
N TYR A 14 8.26 -1.28 -6.81
CA TYR A 14 7.44 -2.46 -6.87
C TYR A 14 6.51 -2.34 -8.09
N GLN A 15 6.70 -3.21 -9.08
CA GLN A 15 5.68 -3.46 -10.11
C GLN A 15 4.74 -4.55 -9.58
N PRO A 16 3.54 -4.20 -9.11
CA PRO A 16 2.59 -5.21 -8.67
C PRO A 16 2.14 -6.06 -9.85
N ASP A 17 2.25 -7.38 -9.70
CA ASP A 17 1.59 -8.32 -10.58
C ASP A 17 0.09 -8.39 -10.20
N LEU A 18 -0.69 -7.57 -10.90
CA LEU A 18 -2.13 -7.44 -10.70
C LEU A 18 -2.94 -8.69 -11.09
N THR A 19 -2.30 -9.72 -11.66
CA THR A 19 -3.00 -10.94 -12.11
C THR A 19 -3.02 -12.06 -11.08
N ILE A 20 -2.15 -12.02 -10.06
CA ILE A 20 -1.90 -13.18 -9.17
C ILE A 20 -2.12 -12.84 -7.69
N ALA A 21 -2.04 -11.57 -7.30
CA ALA A 21 -2.09 -11.16 -5.90
C ALA A 21 -3.18 -10.13 -5.61
N THR A 22 -3.83 -10.30 -4.46
CA THR A 22 -4.69 -9.25 -3.89
C THR A 22 -3.82 -8.36 -3.01
N TYR A 23 -3.70 -7.09 -3.37
CA TYR A 23 -2.91 -6.11 -2.65
C TYR A 23 -3.73 -5.37 -1.60
N TYR A 24 -3.16 -5.26 -0.41
CA TYR A 24 -3.74 -4.54 0.72
C TYR A 24 -2.83 -3.42 1.16
N THR A 25 -3.40 -2.31 1.60
CA THR A 25 -2.65 -1.28 2.31
C THR A 25 -3.51 -0.71 3.43
N THR A 26 -2.91 0.01 4.37
CA THR A 26 -3.65 0.64 5.48
C THR A 26 -3.88 2.11 5.21
N SER A 27 -4.96 2.66 5.77
CA SER A 27 -5.24 4.10 5.66
C SER A 27 -4.11 4.96 6.24
N GLY A 28 -3.40 4.46 7.27
CA GLY A 28 -2.23 5.12 7.85
C GLY A 28 -1.10 5.28 6.83
N VAL A 29 -0.73 4.19 6.16
CA VAL A 29 0.30 4.19 5.10
C VAL A 29 -0.04 5.18 3.99
N CYS A 30 -1.29 5.19 3.52
CA CYS A 30 -1.75 6.15 2.51
C CYS A 30 -1.59 7.62 2.96
N SER A 31 -1.75 7.91 4.25
CA SER A 31 -1.58 9.24 4.84
C SER A 31 -0.11 9.59 5.13
N GLU A 32 0.74 8.59 5.35
CA GLU A 32 2.17 8.76 5.66
C GLU A 32 3.04 8.95 4.41
N ILE A 33 2.57 8.58 3.23
CA ILE A 33 3.28 8.83 1.97
C ILE A 33 3.36 10.35 1.71
N ARG A 34 4.57 10.90 1.92
CA ARG A 34 4.93 12.29 1.59
C ARG A 34 5.65 12.43 0.25
N ASP A 35 6.23 11.34 -0.25
CA ASP A 35 6.93 11.32 -1.54
C ASP A 35 5.93 11.42 -2.70
N GLN A 36 6.20 12.31 -3.66
CA GLN A 36 5.32 12.58 -4.79
C GLN A 36 5.19 11.35 -5.71
N THR A 37 6.30 10.67 -5.98
CA THR A 37 6.35 9.49 -6.86
C THR A 37 5.57 8.33 -6.25
N ALA A 38 5.75 8.08 -4.95
CA ALA A 38 5.00 7.07 -4.22
C ALA A 38 3.49 7.41 -4.17
N ARG A 39 3.12 8.69 -4.10
CA ARG A 39 1.73 9.15 -4.16
C ARG A 39 1.07 8.86 -5.50
N GLU A 40 1.79 9.11 -6.60
CA GLU A 40 1.32 8.81 -7.96
C GLU A 40 1.10 7.32 -8.16
N LYS A 41 2.04 6.49 -7.68
CA LYS A 41 1.88 5.02 -7.66
C LYS A 41 0.68 4.59 -6.83
N LEU A 42 0.48 5.15 -5.64
CA LEU A 42 -0.69 4.86 -4.81
C LEU A 42 -1.99 5.19 -5.55
N GLN A 43 -2.07 6.35 -6.22
CA GLN A 43 -3.25 6.73 -7.00
C GLN A 43 -3.52 5.78 -8.16
N PHE A 44 -2.48 5.38 -8.89
CA PHE A 44 -2.58 4.39 -9.97
C PHE A 44 -3.06 3.03 -9.47
N LEU A 45 -2.56 2.57 -8.32
CA LEU A 45 -2.90 1.27 -7.74
C LEU A 45 -4.20 1.27 -6.95
N ARG A 46 -4.78 2.44 -6.65
CA ARG A 46 -6.01 2.60 -5.86
C ARG A 46 -7.19 1.73 -6.32
N PRO A 47 -7.45 1.51 -7.62
CA PRO A 47 -8.53 0.63 -8.07
C PRO A 47 -8.30 -0.86 -7.75
N PHE A 48 -7.03 -1.24 -7.54
CA PHE A 48 -6.60 -2.62 -7.32
C PHE A 48 -6.21 -2.88 -5.85
N LEU A 49 -6.14 -1.83 -5.03
CA LEU A 49 -5.80 -1.90 -3.62
C LEU A 49 -7.04 -2.03 -2.76
N ASN A 50 -7.03 -3.02 -1.88
CA ASN A 50 -7.98 -3.11 -0.80
C ASN A 50 -7.44 -2.34 0.40
N ILE A 51 -7.96 -1.13 0.62
CA ILE A 51 -7.60 -0.32 1.79
C ILE A 51 -8.34 -0.87 3.00
N ARG A 52 -7.61 -1.43 3.96
CA ARG A 52 -8.16 -1.91 5.23
C ARG A 52 -7.84 -0.91 6.34
N ALA A 53 -8.75 -0.78 7.30
CA ALA A 53 -8.41 -0.08 8.54
C ALA A 53 -7.20 -0.80 9.19
N PRO A 54 -6.24 -0.08 9.79
CA PRO A 54 -5.15 -0.71 10.52
C PRO A 54 -5.75 -1.64 11.57
N SER A 55 -5.48 -2.94 11.47
CA SER A 55 -5.79 -3.87 12.55
C SER A 55 -4.96 -3.43 13.75
N ILE A 56 -5.60 -3.20 14.91
CA ILE A 56 -5.00 -2.67 16.15
C ILE A 56 -3.72 -3.44 16.56
N LYS A 57 -3.52 -4.67 16.06
CA LYS A 57 -2.30 -5.45 16.24
C LYS A 57 -1.02 -4.91 15.58
N ALA A 58 -1.12 -4.00 14.59
CA ALA A 58 0.04 -3.46 13.88
C ALA A 58 0.66 -2.22 14.55
N LEU A 59 0.03 -1.68 15.60
CA LEU A 59 0.56 -0.55 16.36
C LEU A 59 1.45 -1.07 17.49
N LYS A 60 2.71 -1.42 17.17
CA LYS A 60 3.74 -1.56 18.19
C LYS A 60 4.75 -0.43 18.00
N VAL A 61 4.60 0.58 18.84
CA VAL A 61 5.50 1.74 19.01
C VAL A 61 6.89 1.26 19.40
#